data_AF-C7PW38-F1
#
_entry.id   AF-C7PW38-F1
#
_cell.length_a   1.000
_cell.length_b   1.000
_cell.length_c   1.000
_cell.angle_alpha   90.00
_cell.angle_beta   90.00
_cell.angle_gamma   90.00
#
_symmetry.space_group_name_H-M   'P 1'
#
loop_
_entity.id
_entity.type
_entity.pdbx_description
1 polymer ?
#
loop_
_entity_poly.entity_id
_entity_poly.type
_entity_poly.pdbx_seq_one_letter_code
_entity_poly.pdbx_strand_id
1 'polypeptide(L)'
;MMRGPRSRWKALIATGALTLAFAGTAGVAQATPAKATPAKAKPAATKSGPISVAYVEVNNNSMLNVGKYKLATGGANVFDIAVIFAANIDYDGSNAYLSFNPQVQSVLDNVATQVRPLQAKGIKVELSILGNHQGAGFANFPSQAAAAAFAKQLSDAVTKYGLDGIDFDDEYADYGVNGTPQPNASSFVYLIQALRKDMPSKLITMYDIGPAADSLTYNGTDVGPLFNYAWNPYYDSWIVPDISLPKSHLSPAAIDVTSTPSSDAASLAQQTVSGGYGVFMTYNLGAPDIHTYISSFTKVLYGSKAVYSG
;
A
#
# COMPACT_ATOMS: atom_id res chain seq x y z
N MET A 1 39.34 -11.86 -30.09
CA MET A 1 39.73 -11.57 -31.50
C MET A 1 38.88 -12.45 -32.39
N MET A 2 37.85 -11.90 -33.05
CA MET A 2 37.79 -11.61 -34.51
C MET A 2 37.81 -12.88 -35.37
N ARG A 3 36.96 -13.13 -36.38
CA ARG A 3 36.01 -12.32 -37.17
C ARG A 3 35.17 -13.32 -38.00
N GLY A 4 33.89 -13.04 -38.23
CA GLY A 4 33.13 -13.63 -39.34
C GLY A 4 33.34 -12.83 -40.65
N PRO A 5 32.90 -13.35 -41.82
CA PRO A 5 32.82 -12.56 -43.04
C PRO A 5 31.39 -12.11 -43.34
N ARG A 6 31.26 -10.81 -43.65
CA ARG A 6 30.13 -10.21 -44.37
C ARG A 6 30.41 -10.27 -45.87
N SER A 7 29.36 -10.38 -46.68
CA SER A 7 29.38 -9.88 -48.07
C SER A 7 27.97 -9.50 -48.51
N ARG A 8 27.87 -8.32 -49.12
CA ARG A 8 26.69 -7.61 -49.64
C ARG A 8 26.77 -7.61 -51.18
N TRP A 9 25.68 -7.15 -51.81
CA TRP A 9 25.54 -6.52 -53.16
C TRP A 9 24.61 -7.33 -54.09
N LYS A 10 23.79 -6.78 -54.99
CA LYS A 10 23.18 -5.45 -55.27
C LYS A 10 22.07 -5.73 -56.32
N ALA A 11 21.11 -4.81 -56.42
CA ALA A 11 19.92 -4.79 -57.28
C ALA A 11 20.18 -4.62 -58.81
N LEU A 12 19.17 -4.92 -59.65
CA LEU A 12 18.51 -4.02 -60.66
C LEU A 12 17.54 -4.85 -61.56
N ILE A 13 16.23 -4.55 -61.59
CA ILE A 13 15.43 -3.77 -62.57
C ILE A 13 14.91 -4.52 -63.82
N ALA A 14 13.59 -4.72 -63.80
CA ALA A 14 12.51 -4.67 -64.81
C ALA A 14 12.74 -4.79 -66.33
N THR A 15 11.82 -5.54 -66.97
CA THR A 15 11.08 -5.17 -68.19
C THR A 15 9.74 -5.90 -68.23
N GLY A 16 8.65 -5.21 -68.60
CA GLY A 16 7.28 -5.74 -68.61
C GLY A 16 6.71 -6.02 -70.00
N ALA A 17 5.48 -6.54 -70.04
CA ALA A 17 4.53 -6.39 -71.14
C ALA A 17 3.07 -6.55 -70.66
N LEU A 18 2.24 -5.66 -71.18
CA LEU A 18 0.79 -5.37 -71.09
C LEU A 18 -0.06 -6.58 -71.58
N THR A 19 -1.30 -6.88 -71.18
CA THR A 19 -2.56 -6.12 -71.41
C THR A 19 -3.79 -6.72 -70.70
N LEU A 20 -4.59 -5.84 -70.08
CA LEU A 20 -6.06 -5.70 -69.99
C LEU A 20 -7.02 -6.91 -70.01
N ALA A 21 -7.83 -6.99 -68.94
CA ALA A 21 -9.29 -7.15 -69.05
C ALA A 21 -10.01 -6.48 -67.86
N PHE A 22 -10.92 -5.56 -68.15
CA PHE A 22 -11.84 -4.89 -67.23
C PHE A 22 -13.02 -5.81 -66.90
N ALA A 23 -13.41 -5.91 -65.62
CA ALA A 23 -14.81 -5.82 -65.15
C ALA A 23 -14.91 -6.15 -63.65
N GLY A 24 -15.55 -5.26 -62.87
CA GLY A 24 -16.09 -5.59 -61.54
C GLY A 24 -15.46 -4.80 -60.38
N THR A 25 -15.84 -3.54 -60.19
CA THR A 25 -15.60 -2.81 -58.94
C THR A 25 -16.58 -3.30 -57.87
N ALA A 26 -16.16 -4.27 -57.04
CA ALA A 26 -16.76 -4.50 -55.73
C ALA A 26 -15.88 -3.76 -54.70
N GLY A 27 -16.40 -2.67 -54.14
CA GLY A 27 -15.74 -1.91 -53.10
C GLY A 27 -15.58 -2.76 -51.84
N VAL A 28 -14.35 -3.20 -51.56
CA VAL A 28 -14.03 -3.82 -50.28
C VAL A 28 -13.81 -2.68 -49.28
N ALA A 29 -14.87 -2.34 -48.54
CA ALA A 29 -14.75 -1.47 -47.39
C ALA A 29 -13.85 -2.17 -46.35
N GLN A 30 -12.66 -1.63 -46.12
CA GLN A 30 -11.82 -2.04 -44.99
C GLN A 30 -12.57 -1.67 -43.70
N ALA A 31 -13.10 -2.68 -43.00
CA ALA A 31 -13.64 -2.51 -41.67
C ALA A 31 -12.48 -2.15 -40.72
N THR A 32 -12.40 -0.88 -40.33
CA THR A 32 -11.59 -0.44 -39.20
C THR A 32 -12.00 -1.22 -37.94
N PRO A 33 -11.06 -1.79 -37.17
CA PRO A 33 -11.42 -2.48 -35.93
C PRO A 33 -12.10 -1.49 -34.98
N ALA A 34 -13.32 -1.82 -34.59
CA ALA A 34 -14.08 -1.03 -33.63
C ALA A 34 -13.27 -0.93 -32.33
N LYS A 35 -13.01 0.30 -31.91
CA LYS A 35 -12.36 0.62 -30.64
C LYS A 35 -13.24 0.06 -29.52
N ALA A 36 -12.81 -1.05 -28.89
CA ALA A 36 -13.51 -1.63 -27.76
C ALA A 36 -13.68 -0.54 -26.69
N THR A 37 -14.93 -0.20 -26.39
CA THR A 37 -15.24 0.71 -25.29
C THR A 37 -14.90 -0.03 -24.00
N PRO A 38 -14.08 0.52 -23.08
CA PRO A 38 -13.82 -0.13 -21.81
C PRO A 38 -15.16 -0.40 -21.12
N ALA A 39 -15.44 -1.66 -20.81
CA ALA A 39 -16.59 -2.01 -20.01
C ALA A 39 -16.51 -1.20 -18.71
N LYS A 40 -17.56 -0.42 -18.43
CA LYS A 40 -17.68 0.36 -17.19
C LYS A 40 -17.53 -0.63 -16.02
N ALA A 41 -16.46 -0.50 -15.24
CA ALA A 41 -16.21 -1.40 -14.12
C ALA A 41 -17.45 -1.43 -13.22
N LYS A 42 -17.96 -2.64 -12.93
CA LYS A 42 -19.08 -2.80 -12.00
C LYS A 42 -18.66 -2.19 -10.65
N PRO A 43 -19.50 -1.38 -9.99
CA PRO A 43 -19.18 -0.86 -8.67
C PRO A 43 -18.78 -2.01 -7.73
N ALA A 44 -17.72 -1.82 -6.95
CA ALA A 44 -17.31 -2.79 -5.95
C ALA A 44 -18.45 -2.99 -4.94
N ALA A 45 -18.69 -4.24 -4.54
CA ALA A 45 -19.66 -4.53 -3.49
C ALA A 45 -19.17 -3.91 -2.17
N THR A 46 -20.07 -3.19 -1.49
CA THR A 46 -19.77 -2.47 -0.24
C THR A 46 -20.23 -3.27 0.97
N LYS A 47 -19.55 -3.10 2.11
CA LYS A 47 -19.94 -3.65 3.42
C LYS A 47 -20.08 -2.53 4.45
N SER A 48 -20.84 -2.79 5.51
CA SER A 48 -20.90 -1.97 6.73
C SER A 48 -20.06 -2.61 7.83
N GLY A 49 -19.49 -1.79 8.72
CA GLY A 49 -18.66 -2.23 9.84
C GLY A 49 -17.28 -1.57 9.82
N PRO A 50 -16.37 -1.97 10.73
CA PRO A 50 -15.02 -1.44 10.78
C PRO A 50 -14.25 -1.65 9.46
N ILE A 51 -13.37 -0.71 9.12
CA ILE A 51 -12.35 -0.85 8.07
C ILE A 51 -11.37 -1.94 8.52
N SER A 52 -11.09 -2.91 7.67
CA SER A 52 -10.08 -3.92 7.94
C SER A 52 -8.84 -3.74 7.09
N VAL A 53 -7.69 -3.84 7.74
CA VAL A 53 -6.36 -3.61 7.18
C VAL A 53 -5.63 -4.95 7.08
N ALA A 54 -4.86 -5.16 6.02
CA ALA A 54 -4.00 -6.32 5.86
C ALA A 54 -2.58 -5.88 5.49
N TYR A 55 -1.65 -6.01 6.43
CA TYR A 55 -0.22 -5.94 6.13
C TYR A 55 0.22 -7.22 5.41
N VAL A 56 1.04 -7.04 4.39
CA VAL A 56 1.66 -8.12 3.63
C VAL A 56 3.17 -7.92 3.62
N GLU A 57 3.87 -8.86 4.24
CA GLU A 57 5.32 -9.03 4.17
C GLU A 57 5.74 -9.39 2.73
N VAL A 58 5.99 -8.39 1.89
CA VAL A 58 6.21 -8.59 0.44
C VAL A 58 7.52 -9.29 0.12
N ASN A 59 8.40 -9.42 1.11
CA ASN A 59 9.58 -10.27 1.03
C ASN A 59 9.21 -11.74 0.78
N ASN A 60 8.05 -12.18 1.27
CA ASN A 60 7.65 -13.58 1.26
C ASN A 60 6.29 -13.82 0.58
N ASN A 61 5.46 -12.79 0.42
CA ASN A 61 4.06 -12.95 0.03
C ASN A 61 3.64 -11.94 -1.06
N SER A 62 2.64 -12.32 -1.86
CA SER A 62 2.06 -11.41 -2.87
C SER A 62 0.94 -10.58 -2.28
N MET A 63 0.93 -9.28 -2.63
CA MET A 63 -0.17 -8.36 -2.34
C MET A 63 -1.54 -8.90 -2.79
N LEU A 64 -1.57 -9.70 -3.87
CA LEU A 64 -2.81 -10.24 -4.44
C LEU A 64 -3.59 -11.13 -3.48
N ASN A 65 -2.95 -11.69 -2.44
CA ASN A 65 -3.62 -12.51 -1.43
C ASN A 65 -4.75 -11.76 -0.73
N VAL A 66 -4.59 -10.44 -0.51
CA VAL A 66 -5.59 -9.58 0.12
C VAL A 66 -6.91 -9.60 -0.67
N GLY A 67 -6.84 -9.62 -2.00
CA GLY A 67 -8.00 -9.60 -2.88
C GLY A 67 -8.72 -10.95 -3.03
N LYS A 68 -8.25 -12.03 -2.40
CA LYS A 68 -8.82 -13.38 -2.55
C LYS A 68 -9.93 -13.68 -1.56
N TYR A 69 -10.18 -12.80 -0.60
CA TYR A 69 -11.18 -13.02 0.44
C TYR A 69 -12.37 -12.07 0.28
N LYS A 70 -13.57 -12.65 0.26
CA LYS A 70 -14.84 -11.91 0.18
C LYS A 70 -15.79 -12.33 1.28
N LEU A 71 -16.71 -11.46 1.65
CA LEU A 71 -17.83 -11.81 2.51
C LEU A 71 -18.81 -12.67 1.72
N ALA A 72 -19.21 -13.81 2.29
CA ALA A 72 -20.21 -14.70 1.69
C ALA A 72 -21.53 -13.97 1.44
N THR A 73 -21.94 -13.11 2.38
CA THR A 73 -23.09 -12.23 2.22
C THR A 73 -22.67 -10.99 1.42
N GLY A 74 -23.33 -10.75 0.29
CA GLY A 74 -23.14 -9.53 -0.51
C GLY A 74 -21.87 -9.49 -1.38
N GLY A 75 -20.86 -10.32 -1.10
CA GLY A 75 -19.67 -10.45 -1.96
C GLY A 75 -18.68 -9.28 -1.87
N ALA A 76 -18.80 -8.41 -0.86
CA ALA A 76 -17.84 -7.35 -0.58
C ALA A 76 -16.47 -7.92 -0.22
N ASN A 77 -15.40 -7.13 -0.39
CA ASN A 77 -14.07 -7.54 0.04
C ASN A 77 -14.05 -7.76 1.56
N VAL A 78 -13.25 -8.73 2.02
CA VAL A 78 -12.95 -8.82 3.45
C VAL A 78 -12.14 -7.60 3.86
N PHE A 79 -11.03 -7.35 3.19
CA PHE A 79 -10.09 -6.26 3.51
C PHE A 79 -10.37 -5.01 2.69
N ASP A 80 -10.17 -3.85 3.32
CA ASP A 80 -10.43 -2.53 2.72
C ASP A 80 -9.12 -1.80 2.40
N ILE A 81 -8.07 -2.04 3.20
CA ILE A 81 -6.73 -1.47 3.02
C ILE A 81 -5.71 -2.62 3.01
N ALA A 82 -4.80 -2.59 2.04
CA ALA A 82 -3.65 -3.46 1.94
C ALA A 82 -2.37 -2.64 2.11
N VAL A 83 -1.46 -3.10 2.96
CA VAL A 83 -0.20 -2.40 3.25
C VAL A 83 0.97 -3.20 2.67
N ILE A 84 1.74 -2.57 1.80
CA ILE A 84 3.02 -3.10 1.31
C ILE A 84 4.04 -2.94 2.43
N PHE A 85 4.45 -4.03 3.07
CA PHE A 85 5.39 -4.00 4.18
C PHE A 85 6.77 -4.58 3.76
N ALA A 86 7.85 -3.80 3.76
CA ALA A 86 7.90 -2.33 3.92
C ALA A 86 9.09 -1.70 3.16
N ALA A 87 8.92 -0.45 2.74
CA ALA A 87 10.03 0.42 2.35
C ALA A 87 10.77 0.95 3.58
N ASN A 88 11.91 1.61 3.36
CA ASN A 88 12.79 2.03 4.44
C ASN A 88 13.15 3.51 4.40
N ILE A 89 13.40 4.10 5.57
CA ILE A 89 14.17 5.34 5.72
C ILE A 89 15.64 4.99 5.98
N ASP A 90 16.49 5.26 4.99
CA ASP A 90 17.94 5.01 5.03
C ASP A 90 18.71 6.33 5.22
N TYR A 91 20.01 6.25 5.48
CA TYR A 91 20.90 7.40 5.72
C TYR A 91 22.18 7.32 4.87
N ASP A 92 22.47 8.38 4.11
CA ASP A 92 23.65 8.42 3.22
C ASP A 92 24.92 9.00 3.89
N GLY A 93 24.85 9.29 5.19
CA GLY A 93 25.88 10.00 5.94
C GLY A 93 25.64 11.51 6.06
N SER A 94 24.66 12.06 5.35
CA SER A 94 24.25 13.47 5.42
C SER A 94 22.72 13.66 5.46
N ASN A 95 21.96 12.90 4.69
CA ASN A 95 20.52 13.03 4.53
C ASN A 95 19.83 11.68 4.68
N ALA A 96 18.61 11.72 5.19
CA ALA A 96 17.72 10.57 5.12
C ALA A 96 17.10 10.47 3.71
N TYR A 97 16.93 9.25 3.21
CA TYR A 97 16.35 9.00 1.89
C TYR A 97 15.47 7.77 1.88
N LEU A 98 14.47 7.77 0.98
CA LEU A 98 13.53 6.68 0.83
C LEU A 98 14.20 5.54 0.06
N SER A 99 14.22 4.36 0.66
CA SER A 99 14.88 3.17 0.14
C SER A 99 13.87 2.04 -0.08
N PHE A 100 14.09 1.25 -1.13
CA PHE A 100 13.28 0.08 -1.44
C PHE A 100 14.19 -1.12 -1.57
N ASN A 101 13.96 -2.15 -0.75
CA ASN A 101 14.60 -3.43 -0.99
C ASN A 101 14.11 -4.04 -2.33
N PRO A 102 14.79 -5.05 -2.90
CA PRO A 102 14.44 -5.58 -4.22
C PRO A 102 13.00 -6.12 -4.33
N GLN A 103 12.41 -6.59 -3.23
CA GLN A 103 11.10 -7.23 -3.18
C GLN A 103 9.99 -6.18 -3.18
N VAL A 104 10.16 -5.11 -2.40
CA VAL A 104 9.33 -3.90 -2.47
C VAL A 104 9.42 -3.27 -3.85
N GLN A 105 10.64 -3.07 -4.37
CA GLN A 105 10.84 -2.51 -5.71
C GLN A 105 10.16 -3.38 -6.79
N SER A 106 10.24 -4.71 -6.66
CA SER A 106 9.54 -5.64 -7.56
C SER A 106 8.03 -5.43 -7.54
N VAL A 107 7.40 -5.26 -6.38
CA VAL A 107 5.96 -4.95 -6.27
C VAL A 107 5.64 -3.60 -6.93
N LEU A 108 6.47 -2.58 -6.69
CA LEU A 108 6.29 -1.22 -7.23
C LEU A 108 6.48 -1.15 -8.75
N ASP A 109 7.46 -1.87 -9.30
CA ASP A 109 7.66 -1.99 -10.76
C ASP A 109 6.51 -2.76 -11.42
N ASN A 110 5.86 -3.66 -10.68
CA ASN A 110 4.75 -4.48 -11.13
C ASN A 110 3.38 -4.01 -10.61
N VAL A 111 3.19 -2.71 -10.35
CA VAL A 111 1.91 -2.16 -9.86
C VAL A 111 0.71 -2.57 -10.71
N ALA A 112 0.88 -2.70 -12.04
CA ALA A 112 -0.19 -3.13 -12.94
C ALA A 112 -0.75 -4.52 -12.60
N THR A 113 0.06 -5.41 -12.03
CA THR A 113 -0.32 -6.79 -11.71
C THR A 113 -0.37 -7.07 -10.21
N GLN A 114 0.31 -6.30 -9.35
CA GLN A 114 0.33 -6.51 -7.90
C GLN A 114 -0.61 -5.55 -7.14
N VAL A 115 -0.88 -4.35 -7.67
CA VAL A 115 -1.61 -3.29 -6.96
C VAL A 115 -2.94 -2.95 -7.64
N ARG A 116 -2.92 -2.68 -8.95
CA ARG A 116 -4.12 -2.29 -9.72
C ARG A 116 -5.27 -3.29 -9.60
N PRO A 117 -5.05 -4.63 -9.54
CA PRO A 117 -6.15 -5.57 -9.33
C PRO A 117 -6.86 -5.41 -7.98
N LEU A 118 -6.13 -5.00 -6.93
CA LEU A 118 -6.71 -4.72 -5.61
C LEU A 118 -7.51 -3.41 -5.64
N GLN A 119 -6.91 -2.34 -6.19
CA GLN A 119 -7.58 -1.05 -6.36
C GLN A 119 -8.83 -1.13 -7.22
N ALA A 120 -8.83 -1.96 -8.27
CA ALA A 120 -10.00 -2.22 -9.11
C ALA A 120 -11.14 -2.93 -8.35
N LYS A 121 -10.81 -3.68 -7.28
CA LYS A 121 -11.79 -4.25 -6.34
C LYS A 121 -12.25 -3.23 -5.29
N GLY A 122 -11.69 -2.03 -5.26
CA GLY A 122 -11.97 -1.00 -4.25
C GLY A 122 -11.09 -1.09 -3.00
N ILE A 123 -10.08 -1.96 -2.98
CA ILE A 123 -9.13 -2.09 -1.86
C ILE A 123 -8.05 -1.03 -2.03
N LYS A 124 -7.86 -0.18 -1.01
CA LYS A 124 -6.79 0.82 -0.98
C LYS A 124 -5.44 0.14 -0.77
N VAL A 125 -4.40 0.66 -1.41
CA VAL A 125 -3.03 0.12 -1.26
C VAL A 125 -2.07 1.22 -0.85
N GLU A 126 -1.48 1.08 0.33
CA GLU A 126 -0.47 2.01 0.86
C GLU A 126 0.90 1.33 1.04
N LEU A 127 1.92 2.15 1.24
CA LEU A 127 3.30 1.71 1.45
C LEU A 127 3.72 2.07 2.87
N SER A 128 4.07 1.06 3.66
CA SER A 128 4.66 1.26 4.99
C SER A 128 6.13 1.63 4.86
N ILE A 129 6.56 2.56 5.70
CA ILE A 129 7.94 3.03 5.82
C ILE A 129 8.42 2.67 7.22
N LEU A 130 9.53 1.94 7.27
CA LEU A 130 10.17 1.42 8.48
C LEU A 130 11.59 1.98 8.62
N GLY A 131 12.11 2.09 9.84
CA GLY A 131 13.55 2.28 10.06
C GLY A 131 14.38 1.12 9.48
N ASN A 132 15.69 1.31 9.36
CA ASN A 132 16.59 0.31 8.77
C ASN A 132 18.00 0.32 9.40
N HIS A 133 18.06 0.51 10.71
CA HIS A 133 19.26 0.43 11.54
C HIS A 133 20.38 1.40 11.17
N GLN A 134 20.04 2.51 10.50
CA GLN A 134 21.01 3.48 9.97
C GLN A 134 21.04 4.80 10.76
N GLY A 135 20.24 4.92 11.81
CA GLY A 135 20.16 6.08 12.69
C GLY A 135 19.16 7.14 12.24
N ALA A 136 18.85 7.24 10.95
CA ALA A 136 17.79 8.14 10.47
C ALA A 136 16.41 7.51 10.72
N GLY A 137 15.50 8.30 11.29
CA GLY A 137 14.12 7.90 11.57
C GLY A 137 13.18 9.10 11.53
N PHE A 138 11.88 8.86 11.67
CA PHE A 138 10.88 9.92 11.49
C PHE A 138 10.93 10.98 12.59
N ALA A 139 11.51 10.64 13.74
CA ALA A 139 11.61 11.52 14.90
C ALA A 139 12.93 12.31 14.98
N ASN A 140 13.89 12.19 14.06
CA ASN A 140 15.20 12.88 14.19
C ASN A 140 15.65 13.75 13.00
N PHE A 141 14.75 14.18 12.11
CA PHE A 141 15.10 15.18 11.10
C PHE A 141 15.65 16.47 11.77
N PRO A 142 16.77 17.01 11.29
CA PRO A 142 17.44 18.15 11.94
C PRO A 142 16.75 19.49 11.67
N SER A 143 15.83 19.55 10.70
CA SER A 143 15.11 20.78 10.34
C SER A 143 13.81 20.47 9.60
N GLN A 144 12.92 21.46 9.55
CA GLN A 144 11.71 21.40 8.73
C GLN A 144 12.00 21.15 7.24
N ALA A 145 13.11 21.71 6.72
CA ALA A 145 13.50 21.51 5.33
C ALA A 145 13.92 20.05 5.06
N ALA A 146 14.63 19.41 5.99
CA ALA A 146 15.01 18.01 5.88
C ALA A 146 13.79 17.08 5.94
N ALA A 147 12.87 17.33 6.87
CA ALA A 147 11.61 16.60 6.96
C ALA A 147 10.75 16.76 5.69
N ALA A 148 10.66 17.99 5.16
CA ALA A 148 9.94 18.26 3.91
C ALA A 148 10.58 17.61 2.68
N ALA A 149 11.92 17.52 2.63
CA ALA A 149 12.61 16.82 1.55
C ALA A 149 12.30 15.32 1.54
N PHE A 150 12.18 14.70 2.72
CA PHE A 150 11.75 13.30 2.81
C PHE A 150 10.25 13.13 2.51
N ALA A 151 9.39 14.02 3.01
CA ALA A 151 7.96 14.05 2.64
C ALA A 151 7.74 14.10 1.12
N LYS A 152 8.60 14.86 0.41
CA LYS A 152 8.56 14.95 -1.04
C LYS A 152 8.91 13.64 -1.73
N GLN A 153 9.89 12.88 -1.20
CA GLN A 153 10.22 11.55 -1.72
C GLN A 153 9.04 10.57 -1.54
N LEU A 154 8.38 10.61 -0.40
CA LEU A 154 7.19 9.79 -0.11
C LEU A 154 6.04 10.12 -1.06
N SER A 155 5.70 11.40 -1.23
CA SER A 155 4.61 11.83 -2.12
C SER A 155 4.92 11.57 -3.60
N ASP A 156 6.19 11.68 -4.00
CA ASP A 156 6.65 11.29 -5.34
C ASP A 156 6.50 9.79 -5.58
N ALA A 157 6.82 8.94 -4.60
CA ALA A 157 6.61 7.50 -4.71
C ALA A 157 5.11 7.17 -4.84
N VAL A 158 4.25 7.76 -4.00
CA VAL A 158 2.79 7.59 -4.08
C VAL A 158 2.27 7.99 -5.46
N THR A 159 2.75 9.11 -6.00
CA THR A 159 2.33 9.61 -7.32
C THR A 159 2.84 8.71 -8.45
N LYS A 160 4.14 8.35 -8.43
CA LYS A 160 4.78 7.53 -9.46
C LYS A 160 4.15 6.15 -9.57
N TYR A 161 3.89 5.50 -8.44
CA TYR A 161 3.36 4.14 -8.40
C TYR A 161 1.83 4.09 -8.30
N GLY A 162 1.17 5.26 -8.18
CA GLY A 162 -0.28 5.38 -8.07
C GLY A 162 -0.83 4.65 -6.84
N LEU A 163 -0.19 4.84 -5.69
CA LEU A 163 -0.61 4.29 -4.40
C LEU A 163 -1.70 5.17 -3.78
N ASP A 164 -2.37 4.63 -2.76
CA ASP A 164 -3.44 5.32 -2.03
C ASP A 164 -2.93 6.07 -0.79
N GLY A 165 -1.71 5.81 -0.31
CA GLY A 165 -1.12 6.52 0.82
C GLY A 165 0.21 5.97 1.32
N ILE A 166 0.58 6.44 2.51
CA ILE A 166 1.78 6.08 3.26
C ILE A 166 1.37 5.65 4.67
N ASP A 167 2.03 4.61 5.16
CA ASP A 167 1.96 4.15 6.54
C ASP A 167 3.31 4.39 7.23
N PHE A 168 3.30 4.81 8.49
CA PHE A 168 4.50 5.06 9.29
C PHE A 168 4.63 4.04 10.41
N ASP A 169 5.78 3.38 10.45
CA ASP A 169 6.17 2.41 11.47
C ASP A 169 7.55 2.77 12.02
N ASP A 170 7.61 3.45 13.17
CA ASP A 170 8.85 3.97 13.76
C ASP A 170 9.61 2.93 14.60
N GLU A 171 9.74 1.73 14.06
CA GLU A 171 10.64 0.71 14.58
C GLU A 171 11.98 0.70 13.81
N TYR A 172 13.02 0.19 14.48
CA TYR A 172 14.32 -0.11 13.87
C TYR A 172 15.08 1.07 13.25
N ALA A 173 14.78 2.33 13.60
CA ALA A 173 15.59 3.46 13.14
C ALA A 173 17.02 3.43 13.74
N ASP A 174 17.18 2.89 14.95
CA ASP A 174 18.41 2.89 15.75
C ASP A 174 19.02 4.28 15.93
N TYR A 175 18.17 5.22 16.36
CA TYR A 175 18.52 6.63 16.59
C TYR A 175 19.88 6.82 17.29
N GLY A 176 20.77 7.62 16.69
CA GLY A 176 22.14 7.85 17.17
C GLY A 176 23.21 7.07 16.40
N VAL A 177 22.85 5.96 15.74
CA VAL A 177 23.75 5.25 14.83
C VAL A 177 24.20 6.19 13.70
N ASN A 178 25.42 5.97 13.19
CA ASN A 178 26.06 6.80 12.16
C ASN A 178 26.18 8.30 12.53
N GLY A 179 26.14 8.64 13.81
CA GLY A 179 26.25 10.02 14.29
C GLY A 179 25.00 10.86 14.04
N THR A 180 23.87 10.22 13.75
CA THR A 180 22.57 10.90 13.62
C THR A 180 22.09 11.48 14.96
N PRO A 181 21.24 12.52 14.96
CA PRO A 181 20.66 13.04 16.19
C PRO A 181 19.75 12.00 16.88
N GLN A 182 19.57 12.14 18.20
CA GLN A 182 18.48 11.48 18.91
C GLN A 182 17.11 12.08 18.51
N PRO A 183 15.98 11.41 18.80
CA PRO A 183 14.66 11.95 18.55
C PRO A 183 14.46 13.36 19.10
N ASN A 184 13.71 14.19 18.39
CA ASN A 184 13.36 15.54 18.77
C ASN A 184 11.88 15.82 18.53
N ALA A 185 11.31 16.73 19.33
CA ALA A 185 9.87 17.00 19.34
C ALA A 185 9.30 17.56 18.03
N SER A 186 10.14 18.08 17.13
CA SER A 186 9.69 18.81 15.93
C SER A 186 9.67 17.97 14.66
N SER A 187 10.50 16.93 14.61
CA SER A 187 10.80 16.17 13.39
C SER A 187 9.55 15.58 12.74
N PHE A 188 8.79 14.79 13.51
CA PHE A 188 7.63 14.09 12.98
C PHE A 188 6.49 15.05 12.65
N VAL A 189 6.27 16.07 13.48
CA VAL A 189 5.32 17.16 13.20
C VAL A 189 5.60 17.82 11.85
N TYR A 190 6.85 18.20 11.58
CA TYR A 190 7.22 18.79 10.30
C TYR A 190 7.03 17.83 9.12
N LEU A 191 7.37 16.55 9.30
CA LEU A 191 7.20 15.52 8.27
C LEU A 191 5.72 15.39 7.88
N ILE A 192 4.84 15.23 8.86
CA ILE A 192 3.40 15.00 8.64
C ILE A 192 2.74 16.25 8.03
N GLN A 193 3.09 17.45 8.49
CA GLN A 193 2.61 18.69 7.89
C GLN A 193 2.98 18.81 6.40
N ALA A 194 4.25 18.54 6.08
CA ALA A 194 4.74 18.58 4.70
C ALA A 194 4.07 17.51 3.84
N LEU A 195 3.99 16.27 4.33
CA LEU A 195 3.41 15.16 3.58
C LEU A 195 1.91 15.37 3.32
N ARG A 196 1.14 15.80 4.33
CA ARG A 196 -0.29 16.09 4.16
C ARG A 196 -0.52 17.21 3.14
N LYS A 197 0.35 18.23 3.10
CA LYS A 197 0.30 19.29 2.10
C LYS A 197 0.55 18.74 0.68
N ASP A 198 1.51 17.84 0.53
CA ASP A 198 1.90 17.30 -0.77
C ASP A 198 0.91 16.26 -1.31
N MET A 199 0.19 15.55 -0.42
CA MET A 199 -0.80 14.54 -0.81
C MET A 199 -2.13 14.66 -0.02
N PRO A 200 -2.87 15.77 -0.18
CA PRO A 200 -4.00 16.13 0.69
C PRO A 200 -5.14 15.11 0.70
N SER A 201 -5.34 14.38 -0.41
CA SER A 201 -6.41 13.40 -0.56
C SER A 201 -5.99 11.94 -0.36
N LYS A 202 -4.73 11.68 0.02
CA LYS A 202 -4.17 10.33 0.19
C LYS A 202 -4.20 9.90 1.65
N LEU A 203 -4.11 8.60 1.89
CA LEU A 203 -4.01 8.04 3.23
C LEU A 203 -2.66 8.40 3.85
N ILE A 204 -2.70 8.80 5.13
CA ILE A 204 -1.56 8.83 6.02
C ILE A 204 -1.98 8.03 7.24
N THR A 205 -1.33 6.91 7.50
CA THR A 205 -1.64 6.03 8.63
C THR A 205 -0.43 5.87 9.55
N MET A 206 -0.68 5.39 10.76
CA MET A 206 0.33 5.24 11.79
C MET A 206 0.18 3.90 12.51
N TYR A 207 1.26 3.14 12.51
CA TYR A 207 1.53 2.10 13.49
C TYR A 207 1.96 2.79 14.78
N ASP A 208 1.15 2.71 15.84
CA ASP A 208 1.28 3.55 17.05
C ASP A 208 2.42 3.09 17.97
N ILE A 209 3.66 3.23 17.49
CA ILE A 209 4.88 2.84 18.17
C ILE A 209 6.03 3.79 17.87
N GLY A 210 7.02 3.78 18.76
CA GLY A 210 8.30 4.45 18.56
C GLY A 210 8.27 5.96 18.86
N PRO A 211 9.44 6.60 18.92
CA PRO A 211 9.57 8.01 19.29
C PRO A 211 8.72 8.99 18.46
N ALA A 212 8.41 8.66 17.21
CA ALA A 212 7.53 9.45 16.35
C ALA A 212 6.09 9.50 16.89
N ALA A 213 5.53 8.36 17.33
CA ALA A 213 4.19 8.28 17.89
C ALA A 213 4.06 9.11 19.19
N ASP A 214 5.12 9.20 20.00
CA ASP A 214 5.17 10.03 21.20
C ASP A 214 5.29 11.55 20.90
N SER A 215 5.52 11.94 19.64
CA SER A 215 5.92 13.31 19.25
C SER A 215 4.96 13.95 18.23
N LEU A 216 3.65 13.89 18.49
CA LEU A 216 2.60 14.41 17.60
C LEU A 216 2.27 15.90 17.78
N THR A 217 2.80 16.56 18.81
CA THR A 217 2.56 17.99 19.07
C THR A 217 3.86 18.77 19.21
N TYR A 218 3.97 19.88 18.48
CA TYR A 218 5.11 20.79 18.56
C TYR A 218 4.68 22.24 18.40
N ASN A 219 5.16 23.14 19.26
CA ASN A 219 4.80 24.57 19.29
C ASN A 219 3.29 24.83 19.20
N GLY A 220 2.50 24.02 19.92
CA GLY A 220 1.03 24.12 19.95
C GLY A 220 0.32 23.60 18.70
N THR A 221 1.06 23.02 17.74
CA THR A 221 0.47 22.35 16.58
C THR A 221 0.42 20.85 16.80
N ASP A 222 -0.79 20.30 16.87
CA ASP A 222 -1.07 18.87 16.89
C ASP A 222 -1.28 18.37 15.44
N VAL A 223 -0.53 17.35 15.03
CA VAL A 223 -0.67 16.72 13.71
C VAL A 223 -1.55 15.49 13.68
N GLY A 224 -2.06 15.01 14.82
CA GLY A 224 -2.95 13.86 14.89
C GLY A 224 -4.16 13.94 13.94
N PRO A 225 -4.84 15.11 13.78
CA PRO A 225 -5.95 15.24 12.83
C PRO A 225 -5.54 15.19 11.36
N LEU A 226 -4.23 15.23 11.06
CA LEU A 226 -3.70 15.07 9.70
C LEU A 226 -3.53 13.59 9.31
N PHE A 227 -3.72 12.65 10.22
CA PHE A 227 -3.77 11.22 9.93
C PHE A 227 -5.17 10.78 9.52
N ASN A 228 -5.24 9.69 8.76
CA ASN A 228 -6.50 9.03 8.43
C ASN A 228 -6.82 7.95 9.45
N TYR A 229 -5.85 7.12 9.82
CA TYR A 229 -6.03 6.00 10.74
C TYR A 229 -4.79 5.81 11.61
N ALA A 230 -4.98 5.23 12.79
CA ALA A 230 -3.90 4.72 13.62
C ALA A 230 -4.29 3.39 14.27
N TRP A 231 -3.31 2.53 14.51
CA TRP A 231 -3.55 1.20 15.04
C TRP A 231 -2.50 0.73 16.03
N ASN A 232 -2.96 -0.10 16.97
CA ASN A 232 -2.15 -0.79 17.95
C ASN A 232 -1.04 -1.60 17.27
N PRO A 233 0.22 -1.48 17.72
CA PRO A 233 1.35 -2.22 17.15
C PRO A 233 1.58 -3.60 17.79
N TYR A 234 0.85 -3.94 18.86
CA TYR A 234 1.10 -5.16 19.63
C TYR A 234 0.06 -6.22 19.28
N TYR A 235 0.46 -7.23 18.49
CA TYR A 235 -0.44 -8.31 18.09
C TYR A 235 -0.97 -9.11 19.28
N ASP A 236 -2.19 -9.66 19.10
CA ASP A 236 -2.93 -10.38 20.15
C ASP A 236 -3.19 -9.52 21.40
N SER A 237 -3.49 -8.23 21.19
CA SER A 237 -3.74 -7.31 22.29
C SER A 237 -4.77 -6.23 21.95
N TRP A 238 -5.14 -5.48 22.99
CA TRP A 238 -6.06 -4.35 22.92
C TRP A 238 -5.43 -3.12 23.59
N ILE A 239 -4.94 -2.18 22.79
CA ILE A 239 -4.33 -0.93 23.25
C ILE A 239 -4.87 0.19 22.37
N VAL A 240 -5.58 1.15 22.97
CA VAL A 240 -6.16 2.27 22.21
C VAL A 240 -5.03 3.22 21.80
N PRO A 241 -4.86 3.51 20.50
CA PRO A 241 -3.80 4.41 20.08
C PRO A 241 -3.92 5.81 20.67
N ASP A 242 -2.79 6.40 21.11
CA ASP A 242 -2.77 7.73 21.74
C ASP A 242 -2.55 8.84 20.70
N ILE A 243 -3.61 9.13 19.96
CA ILE A 243 -3.63 10.16 18.90
C ILE A 243 -4.98 10.85 18.89
N SER A 244 -5.02 12.12 18.50
CA SER A 244 -6.23 12.97 18.44
C SER A 244 -7.15 12.63 17.24
N LEU A 245 -7.49 11.36 17.10
CA LEU A 245 -8.45 10.82 16.14
C LEU A 245 -9.71 10.30 16.84
N PRO A 246 -10.88 10.36 16.18
CA PRO A 246 -12.08 9.74 16.71
C PRO A 246 -11.97 8.22 16.66
N LYS A 247 -12.70 7.50 17.53
CA LYS A 247 -12.72 6.02 17.58
C LYS A 247 -12.98 5.35 16.23
N SER A 248 -13.77 5.98 15.37
CA SER A 248 -14.06 5.49 14.01
C SER A 248 -12.81 5.41 13.12
N HIS A 249 -11.68 5.96 13.54
CA HIS A 249 -10.41 5.98 12.81
C HIS A 249 -9.30 5.19 13.53
N LEU A 250 -9.63 4.52 14.65
CA LEU A 250 -8.67 3.82 15.49
C LEU A 250 -8.89 2.32 15.47
N SER A 251 -7.79 1.56 15.48
CA SER A 251 -7.79 0.11 15.74
C SER A 251 -7.07 -0.19 17.05
N PRO A 252 -7.79 -0.35 18.18
CA PRO A 252 -7.17 -0.82 19.40
C PRO A 252 -6.78 -2.30 19.33
N ALA A 253 -7.51 -3.08 18.54
CA ALA A 253 -7.19 -4.47 18.25
C ALA A 253 -6.09 -4.56 17.18
N ALA A 254 -5.14 -5.46 17.39
CA ALA A 254 -4.18 -5.87 16.38
C ALA A 254 -3.99 -7.39 16.44
N ILE A 255 -3.97 -8.04 15.27
CA ILE A 255 -3.76 -9.49 15.17
C ILE A 255 -2.71 -9.81 14.11
N ASP A 256 -1.92 -10.84 14.37
CA ASP A 256 -1.13 -11.53 13.36
C ASP A 256 -1.89 -12.79 12.96
N VAL A 257 -2.32 -12.87 11.70
CA VAL A 257 -3.18 -13.97 11.23
C VAL A 257 -2.49 -15.34 11.24
N THR A 258 -1.17 -15.36 11.46
CA THR A 258 -0.36 -16.58 11.52
C THR A 258 -0.13 -17.08 12.95
N SER A 259 -0.32 -16.24 13.96
CA SER A 259 0.04 -16.56 15.35
C SER A 259 -1.07 -16.29 16.37
N THR A 260 -1.86 -15.22 16.21
CA THR A 260 -3.00 -14.91 17.10
C THR A 260 -4.06 -16.01 17.00
N PRO A 261 -4.48 -16.66 18.10
CA PRO A 261 -5.53 -17.66 18.08
C PRO A 261 -6.85 -17.13 17.52
N SER A 262 -7.59 -17.96 16.77
CA SER A 262 -8.87 -17.54 16.15
C SER A 262 -9.95 -17.12 17.17
N SER A 263 -9.90 -17.66 18.40
CA SER A 263 -10.77 -17.23 19.51
C SER A 263 -10.50 -15.79 19.92
N ASP A 264 -9.23 -15.40 19.89
CA ASP A 264 -8.76 -14.13 20.39
C ASP A 264 -8.97 -13.08 19.30
N ALA A 265 -8.74 -13.42 18.04
CA ALA A 265 -9.16 -12.62 16.89
C ALA A 265 -10.67 -12.32 16.89
N ALA A 266 -11.52 -13.31 17.18
CA ALA A 266 -12.96 -13.10 17.31
C ALA A 266 -13.31 -12.22 18.52
N SER A 267 -12.62 -12.39 19.65
CA SER A 267 -12.83 -11.60 20.87
C SER A 267 -12.41 -10.14 20.69
N LEU A 268 -11.28 -9.89 20.04
CA LEU A 268 -10.80 -8.55 19.68
C LEU A 268 -11.73 -7.88 18.67
N ALA A 269 -12.25 -8.63 17.70
CA ALA A 269 -13.28 -8.13 16.78
C ALA A 269 -14.56 -7.73 17.53
N GLN A 270 -14.96 -8.51 18.54
CA GLN A 270 -16.11 -8.19 19.38
C GLN A 270 -15.89 -6.92 20.19
N GLN A 271 -14.70 -6.76 20.78
CA GLN A 271 -14.34 -5.53 21.49
C GLN A 271 -14.34 -4.31 20.56
N THR A 272 -13.88 -4.48 19.31
CA THR A 272 -13.88 -3.43 18.28
C THR A 272 -15.29 -2.92 18.02
N VAL A 273 -16.23 -3.82 17.72
CA VAL A 273 -17.63 -3.47 17.46
C VAL A 273 -18.31 -2.88 18.71
N SER A 274 -18.18 -3.55 19.85
CA SER A 274 -18.82 -3.10 21.11
C SER A 274 -18.27 -1.76 21.60
N GLY A 275 -16.99 -1.49 21.36
CA GLY A 275 -16.31 -0.25 21.74
C GLY A 275 -16.56 0.93 20.81
N GLY A 276 -17.21 0.70 19.66
CA GLY A 276 -17.47 1.70 18.62
C GLY A 276 -16.22 2.11 17.84
N TYR A 277 -15.23 1.22 17.74
CA TYR A 277 -14.01 1.46 16.98
C TYR A 277 -14.22 1.11 15.51
N GLY A 278 -13.64 1.93 14.63
CA GLY A 278 -13.91 1.86 13.19
C GLY A 278 -12.83 1.17 12.37
N VAL A 279 -11.76 0.66 12.99
CA VAL A 279 -10.68 -0.05 12.28
C VAL A 279 -10.36 -1.36 13.00
N PHE A 280 -9.97 -2.37 12.22
CA PHE A 280 -9.49 -3.67 12.70
C PHE A 280 -8.25 -4.08 11.89
N MET A 281 -7.07 -3.91 12.48
CA MET A 281 -5.79 -4.17 11.82
C MET A 281 -5.40 -5.64 11.91
N THR A 282 -4.94 -6.18 10.77
CA THR A 282 -4.40 -7.54 10.66
C THR A 282 -3.05 -7.52 9.97
N TYR A 283 -2.17 -8.42 10.39
CA TYR A 283 -0.80 -8.55 9.90
C TYR A 283 -0.50 -9.94 9.34
N ASN A 284 0.51 -9.98 8.46
CA ASN A 284 1.12 -11.18 7.89
C ASN A 284 0.18 -12.06 7.05
N LEU A 285 -0.68 -11.45 6.22
CA LEU A 285 -1.53 -12.23 5.33
C LEU A 285 -0.69 -12.93 4.22
N GLY A 286 -0.52 -14.23 4.39
CA GLY A 286 0.29 -15.07 3.50
C GLY A 286 -0.47 -15.71 2.32
N ALA A 287 0.24 -16.60 1.62
CA ALA A 287 -0.28 -17.38 0.50
C ALA A 287 -1.35 -18.46 0.82
N PRO A 288 -1.29 -19.17 1.98
CA PRO A 288 -2.27 -20.21 2.29
C PRO A 288 -3.70 -19.67 2.36
N ASP A 289 -4.67 -20.51 1.97
CA ASP A 289 -6.09 -20.22 2.21
C ASP A 289 -6.40 -20.40 3.70
N ILE A 290 -6.64 -19.27 4.38
CA ILE A 290 -7.01 -19.20 5.79
C ILE A 290 -8.43 -18.67 5.98
N HIS A 291 -9.35 -18.86 5.02
CA HIS A 291 -10.70 -18.28 5.09
C HIS A 291 -11.49 -18.73 6.33
N THR A 292 -11.23 -19.92 6.88
CA THR A 292 -11.84 -20.39 8.14
C THR A 292 -11.38 -19.54 9.31
N TYR A 293 -10.09 -19.21 9.38
CA TYR A 293 -9.54 -18.30 10.37
C TYR A 293 -10.11 -16.89 10.19
N ILE A 294 -10.10 -16.34 8.97
CA ILE A 294 -10.65 -15.02 8.66
C ILE A 294 -12.15 -14.95 8.98
N SER A 295 -12.86 -16.08 8.86
CA SER A 295 -14.26 -16.20 9.26
C SER A 295 -14.49 -16.02 10.77
N SER A 296 -13.47 -16.13 11.62
CA SER A 296 -13.59 -15.88 13.05
C SER A 296 -13.92 -14.42 13.34
N PHE A 297 -13.17 -13.47 12.78
CA PHE A 297 -13.40 -12.05 12.99
C PHE A 297 -14.45 -11.46 12.03
N THR A 298 -14.54 -11.91 10.78
CA THR A 298 -15.51 -11.33 9.82
C THR A 298 -16.97 -11.59 10.19
N LYS A 299 -17.27 -12.72 10.85
CA LYS A 299 -18.61 -12.98 11.40
C LYS A 299 -19.01 -11.94 12.44
N VAL A 300 -18.05 -11.48 13.24
CA VAL A 300 -18.29 -10.49 14.30
C VAL A 300 -18.34 -9.08 13.73
N LEU A 301 -17.35 -8.71 12.91
CA LEU A 301 -17.26 -7.37 12.33
C LEU A 301 -18.42 -7.06 11.37
N TYR A 302 -18.87 -8.07 10.59
CA TYR A 302 -19.73 -7.85 9.42
C TYR A 302 -20.96 -8.77 9.37
N GLY A 303 -21.15 -9.67 10.33
CA GLY A 303 -22.24 -10.65 10.29
C GLY A 303 -22.14 -11.65 9.13
N SER A 304 -20.95 -11.82 8.53
CA SER A 304 -20.73 -12.71 7.39
C SER A 304 -19.42 -13.46 7.52
N LYS A 305 -19.44 -14.76 7.20
CA LYS A 305 -18.21 -15.53 7.00
C LYS A 305 -17.44 -15.03 5.77
N ALA A 306 -16.15 -15.31 5.74
CA ALA A 306 -15.31 -15.13 4.57
C ALA A 306 -15.38 -16.36 3.64
N VAL A 307 -15.17 -16.11 2.34
CA VAL A 307 -14.97 -17.14 1.31
C VAL A 307 -13.71 -16.80 0.52
N TYR A 308 -12.98 -17.83 0.11
CA TYR A 308 -11.79 -17.73 -0.73
C TYR A 308 -12.19 -17.82 -2.21
N SER A 309 -11.76 -16.87 -3.03
CA SER A 309 -12.17 -16.76 -4.44
C SER A 309 -11.13 -17.17 -5.48
N GLY A 310 -9.90 -17.49 -5.07
CA GLY A 310 -8.77 -17.78 -5.98
C GLY A 310 -8.14 -16.53 -6.55
#